data_AF-A0A4R0XDE0-F1
#
_entry.id   AF-A0A4R0XDE0-F1
#
_cell.length_a   1.000
_cell.length_b   1.000
_cell.length_c   1.000
_cell.angle_alpha   90.00
_cell.angle_beta   90.00
_cell.angle_gamma   90.00
#
_symmetry.space_group_name_H-M   'P 1'
#
loop_
_entity.id
_entity.type
_entity.pdbx_description
1 polymer ?
#
loop_
_entity_poly.entity_id
_entity_poly.type
_entity_poly.pdbx_seq_one_letter_code
_entity_poly.pdbx_strand_id
1 'polypeptide(L)'
;MSWPNAGKQPIYETVEKTLIEATGALGGTYMRNPISADLFQNRTVTVHPLGGCGMAEDAAHGVVDQAGRVFSGMDGNAVHEGLYVMDGAVMPLSLGVNPC
;
A
#
# COMPACT_ATOMS: atom_id res chain seq x y z
N MET A 1 12.56 -3.36 -3.77
CA MET A 1 11.23 -4.01 -3.89
C MET A 1 10.78 -3.94 -5.34
N SER A 2 10.11 -4.97 -5.83
CA SER A 2 9.53 -5.04 -7.19
C SER A 2 8.09 -5.50 -7.07
N TRP A 3 7.14 -4.71 -7.60
CA TRP A 3 5.73 -5.04 -7.60
C TRP A 3 5.26 -5.28 -9.04
N PRO A 4 5.40 -6.51 -9.55
CA PRO A 4 4.98 -6.83 -10.91
C PRO A 4 3.47 -6.61 -11.04
N ASN A 5 3.05 -5.99 -12.15
CA ASN A 5 1.65 -5.75 -12.50
C ASN A 5 0.87 -4.85 -11.52
N ALA A 6 1.54 -4.06 -10.66
CA ALA A 6 0.87 -3.17 -9.71
C ALA A 6 -0.19 -2.28 -10.36
N GLY A 7 0.11 -1.61 -11.48
CA GLY A 7 -0.85 -0.76 -12.19
C GLY A 7 -1.85 -1.49 -13.09
N LYS A 8 -1.79 -2.82 -13.17
CA LYS A 8 -2.74 -3.65 -13.93
C LYS A 8 -3.76 -4.35 -13.03
N GLN A 9 -3.81 -3.98 -11.75
CA GLN A 9 -4.77 -4.58 -10.83
C GLN A 9 -6.21 -4.13 -11.18
N PRO A 10 -7.23 -4.98 -10.94
CA PRO A 10 -8.64 -4.67 -11.29
C PRO A 10 -9.21 -3.40 -10.65
N ILE A 11 -8.62 -2.95 -9.54
CA ILE A 11 -9.03 -1.72 -8.87
C ILE A 11 -8.87 -0.49 -9.77
N TYR A 12 -7.86 -0.46 -10.65
CA TYR A 12 -7.62 0.69 -11.52
C TYR A 12 -8.71 0.84 -12.59
N GLU A 13 -9.21 -0.27 -13.14
CA GLU A 13 -10.35 -0.27 -14.06
C GLU A 13 -11.63 0.19 -13.36
N THR A 14 -11.83 -0.25 -12.11
CA THR A 14 -12.97 0.15 -11.28
C THR A 14 -12.95 1.65 -10.99
N VAL A 15 -11.79 2.18 -10.62
CA VAL A 15 -11.58 3.61 -10.36
C VAL A 15 -11.81 4.42 -11.64
N GLU A 16 -11.24 4.01 -12.76
CA GLU A 16 -11.40 4.70 -14.04
C GLU A 16 -12.87 4.76 -14.49
N LYS A 17 -13.59 3.63 -14.41
CA LYS A 17 -15.03 3.61 -14.72
C LYS A 17 -15.81 4.61 -13.86
N THR A 18 -15.53 4.62 -12.56
CA THR A 18 -16.19 5.53 -11.61
C THR A 18 -15.92 7.00 -11.95
N LEU A 19 -14.67 7.33 -12.31
CA LEU A 19 -14.28 8.69 -12.71
C LEU A 19 -14.94 9.12 -14.02
N ILE A 20 -15.06 8.23 -15.00
CA ILE A 20 -15.75 8.51 -16.28
C ILE A 20 -17.23 8.81 -16.03
N GLU A 21 -17.93 7.96 -15.27
CA GLU A 21 -19.35 8.14 -14.95
C GLU A 21 -19.60 9.46 -14.21
N ALA A 22 -18.78 9.76 -13.19
CA ALA A 22 -18.88 11.00 -12.42
C ALA A 22 -18.59 12.24 -13.29
N THR A 23 -17.58 12.18 -14.15
CA THR A 23 -17.22 13.30 -15.04
C THR A 23 -18.31 13.58 -16.06
N GLY A 24 -18.90 12.54 -16.65
CA GLY A 24 -19.99 12.67 -17.61
C GLY A 24 -21.26 13.25 -16.99
N ALA A 25 -21.62 12.84 -15.77
CA ALA A 25 -22.76 13.39 -15.04
C ALA A 25 -22.62 14.91 -14.75
N LEU A 26 -21.40 15.41 -14.68
CA LEU A 26 -21.08 16.83 -14.47
C LEU A 26 -20.85 17.60 -15.78
N GLY A 27 -21.05 16.97 -16.95
CA GLY A 27 -20.86 17.60 -18.26
C GLY A 27 -19.41 17.80 -18.68
N GLY A 28 -18.46 17.13 -18.03
CA GLY A 28 -17.03 17.21 -18.32
C GLY A 28 -16.53 16.14 -19.31
N THR A 29 -15.25 16.24 -19.65
CA THR A 29 -14.52 15.22 -20.45
C THR A 29 -13.43 14.59 -19.59
N TYR A 30 -13.49 13.27 -19.40
CA TYR A 30 -12.45 12.54 -18.67
C TYR A 30 -11.14 12.52 -19.46
N MET A 31 -10.04 12.87 -18.78
CA MET A 31 -8.69 12.89 -19.32
C MET A 31 -7.80 11.97 -18.48
N ARG A 32 -7.41 10.82 -19.04
CA ARG A 32 -6.50 9.89 -18.36
C ARG A 32 -5.09 10.48 -18.26
N ASN A 33 -4.44 10.32 -17.10
CA ASN A 33 -3.06 10.74 -16.92
C ASN A 33 -2.12 9.91 -17.83
N PRO A 34 -1.28 10.52 -18.68
CA PRO A 34 -0.36 9.81 -19.56
C PRO A 34 0.52 8.77 -18.85
N ILE A 35 0.97 9.02 -17.62
CA ILE A 35 1.83 8.09 -16.87
C ILE A 35 1.12 6.76 -16.56
N SER A 36 -0.21 6.81 -16.45
CA SER A 36 -1.08 5.64 -16.21
C SER A 36 -1.55 4.97 -17.50
N ALA A 37 -1.08 5.40 -18.67
CA ALA A 37 -1.43 4.79 -19.95
C ALA A 37 -0.51 3.61 -20.30
N ASP A 38 -0.93 2.76 -21.23
CA ASP A 38 -0.17 1.59 -21.67
C ASP A 38 1.21 1.94 -22.23
N LEU A 39 1.33 3.08 -22.92
CA LEU A 39 2.60 3.60 -23.43
C LEU A 39 3.66 3.78 -22.32
N PHE A 40 3.21 4.06 -21.10
CA PHE A 40 4.05 4.23 -19.92
C PHE A 40 3.90 3.06 -18.92
N GLN A 41 3.47 1.89 -19.41
CA GLN A 41 3.38 0.64 -18.66
C GLN A 41 2.43 0.68 -17.45
N ASN A 42 1.39 1.53 -17.48
CA ASN A 42 0.46 1.71 -16.37
C ASN A 42 1.20 2.00 -15.04
N ARG A 43 2.15 2.93 -15.07
CA ARG A 43 2.92 3.28 -13.87
C ARG A 43 2.01 3.91 -12.81
N THR A 44 2.25 3.50 -11.56
CA THR A 44 1.55 4.03 -10.39
C THR A 44 2.51 4.90 -9.58
N VAL A 45 1.96 5.92 -8.94
CA VAL A 45 2.69 6.81 -8.04
C VAL A 45 1.90 6.88 -6.74
N THR A 46 2.59 6.74 -5.61
CA THR A 46 2.02 6.99 -4.30
C THR A 46 2.94 7.89 -3.51
N VAL A 47 2.34 8.80 -2.75
CA VAL A 47 3.01 9.60 -1.73
C VAL A 47 2.88 8.97 -0.34
N HIS A 48 2.17 7.85 -0.23
CA HIS A 48 1.90 7.12 1.01
C HIS A 48 2.55 5.73 0.94
N PRO A 49 3.89 5.62 1.01
CA PRO A 49 4.54 4.31 1.11
C PRO A 49 4.21 3.68 2.47
N LEU A 50 3.65 2.48 2.46
CA LEU A 50 3.31 1.70 3.65
C LEU A 50 3.96 0.32 3.60
N GLY A 51 4.29 -0.22 4.76
CA GLY A 51 4.88 -1.55 4.92
C GLY A 51 6.41 -1.58 4.87
N GLY A 52 6.95 -2.79 4.95
CA GLY A 52 8.39 -3.06 5.07
C GLY A 52 8.78 -3.65 6.43
N CYS A 53 8.09 -3.27 7.51
CA CYS A 53 8.23 -3.83 8.85
C CYS A 53 6.85 -4.25 9.40
N GLY A 54 6.08 -5.00 8.60
CA GLY A 54 4.66 -5.27 8.87
C GLY A 54 4.40 -5.88 10.26
N MET A 55 3.34 -5.38 10.91
CA MET A 55 2.83 -5.89 12.17
C MET A 55 2.21 -7.28 12.02
N ALA A 56 2.46 -8.18 12.97
CA ALA A 56 1.91 -9.53 12.98
C ALA A 56 1.76 -10.10 14.41
N GLU A 57 1.17 -11.30 14.51
CA GLU A 57 0.98 -12.02 15.77
C GLU A 57 2.28 -12.66 16.29
N ASP A 58 3.21 -12.99 15.38
CA ASP A 58 4.51 -13.61 15.67
C ASP A 58 5.56 -13.24 14.59
N ALA A 59 6.80 -13.66 14.84
CA ALA A 59 7.92 -13.38 13.95
C ALA A 59 7.96 -14.20 12.65
N ALA A 60 7.12 -15.24 12.53
CA ALA A 60 6.99 -16.00 11.29
C ALA A 60 6.14 -15.25 10.25
N HIS A 61 5.25 -14.36 10.71
CA HIS A 61 4.29 -13.65 9.87
C HIS A 61 4.56 -12.14 9.75
N GLY A 62 5.52 -11.58 10.49
CA GLY A 62 5.85 -10.16 10.43
C GLY A 62 7.14 -9.78 11.15
N VAL A 63 7.34 -8.48 11.33
CA VAL A 63 8.57 -7.90 11.88
C VAL A 63 8.36 -7.31 13.27
N VAL A 64 7.19 -6.74 13.50
CA VAL A 64 6.83 -6.14 14.79
C VAL A 64 5.53 -6.71 15.34
N ASP A 65 5.39 -6.66 16.66
CA ASP A 65 4.12 -6.97 17.30
C ASP A 65 3.15 -5.77 17.28
N GLN A 66 1.97 -5.93 17.89
CA GLN A 66 0.95 -4.87 18.01
C GLN A 66 1.40 -3.58 18.71
N ALA A 67 2.51 -3.61 19.44
CA ALA A 67 3.09 -2.47 20.13
C ALA A 67 4.27 -1.85 19.35
N GLY A 68 4.57 -2.35 18.15
CA GLY A 68 5.70 -1.90 17.34
C GLY A 68 7.06 -2.44 17.80
N ARG A 69 7.09 -3.41 18.72
CA ARG A 69 8.33 -4.03 19.20
C ARG A 69 8.85 -5.00 18.16
N VAL A 70 10.14 -4.91 17.84
CA VAL A 70 10.75 -5.77 16.82
C VAL A 70 10.95 -7.18 17.38
N PHE A 71 10.45 -8.19 16.66
CA PHE A 71 10.69 -9.58 17.02
C PHE A 71 12.19 -9.92 16.94
N SER A 72 12.68 -10.74 17.86
CA SER A 72 14.10 -11.09 17.96
C SER A 72 14.47 -12.41 17.29
N GLY A 73 13.53 -13.07 16.63
CA GLY A 73 13.70 -14.37 16.00
C GLY A 73 12.94 -14.47 14.68
N MET A 74 12.96 -15.66 14.09
CA MET A 74 12.20 -15.98 12.87
C MET A 74 10.85 -16.66 13.16
N ASP A 75 10.56 -16.93 14.44
CA ASP A 75 9.31 -17.52 14.92
C ASP A 75 9.09 -17.10 16.40
N GLY A 76 7.86 -17.26 16.88
CA GLY A 76 7.43 -16.91 18.22
C GLY A 76 7.39 -15.40 18.48
N ASN A 77 7.27 -15.04 19.77
CA ASN A 77 6.90 -13.68 20.19
C ASN A 77 7.99 -12.99 21.01
N ALA A 78 9.22 -13.52 21.00
CA ALA A 78 10.35 -12.87 21.64
C ALA A 78 10.70 -11.57 20.90
N VAL A 79 11.05 -10.53 21.65
CA VAL A 79 11.31 -9.19 21.11
C VAL A 79 12.68 -8.68 21.53
N HIS A 80 13.25 -7.77 20.74
CA HIS A 80 14.42 -7.01 21.13
C HIS A 80 14.04 -5.92 22.14
N GLU A 81 14.53 -6.05 23.37
CA GLU A 81 14.31 -5.05 24.42
C GLU A 81 14.79 -3.66 23.97
N GLY A 82 13.90 -2.67 24.05
CA GLY A 82 14.19 -1.28 23.69
C GLY A 82 14.15 -0.94 22.20
N LEU A 83 13.88 -1.89 21.29
CA LEU A 83 13.83 -1.65 19.85
C LEU A 83 12.40 -1.63 19.31
N TYR A 84 12.01 -0.51 18.71
CA TYR A 84 10.65 -0.23 18.23
C TYR A 84 10.67 0.38 16.82
N VAL A 85 9.64 0.13 16.04
CA VAL A 85 9.32 0.84 14.79
C VAL A 85 7.99 1.55 14.95
N MET A 86 7.94 2.85 14.69
CA MET A 86 6.79 3.72 14.99
C MET A 86 6.41 4.62 13.81
N ASP A 87 6.59 4.13 12.59
CA ASP A 87 6.23 4.83 11.34
C ASP A 87 5.33 3.96 10.45
N GLY A 88 5.01 4.44 9.24
CA GLY A 88 4.17 3.74 8.28
C GLY A 88 4.69 2.38 7.82
N ALA A 89 5.95 2.01 8.13
CA ALA A 89 6.48 0.71 7.78
C ALA A 89 5.79 -0.44 8.52
N VAL A 90 5.18 -0.15 9.67
CA VAL A 90 4.47 -1.16 10.49
C VAL A 90 3.13 -1.58 9.92
N MET A 91 2.58 -0.82 8.97
CA MET A 91 1.30 -1.16 8.33
C MET A 91 1.47 -2.37 7.41
N PRO A 92 0.85 -3.52 7.70
CA PRO A 92 1.05 -4.73 6.90
C PRO A 92 0.31 -4.70 5.55
N LEU A 93 -0.65 -3.79 5.40
CA LEU A 93 -1.59 -3.72 4.28
C LEU A 93 -2.00 -2.27 4.00
N SER A 94 -2.72 -2.05 2.89
CA SER A 94 -3.37 -0.77 2.60
C SER A 94 -4.43 -0.43 3.65
N LEU A 95 -4.47 0.84 4.06
CA LEU A 95 -5.49 1.37 4.97
C LEU A 95 -6.81 1.74 4.26
N GLY A 96 -6.83 1.75 2.93
CA GLY A 96 -7.99 2.18 2.15
C GLY A 96 -8.28 3.69 2.18
N VAL A 97 -7.52 4.45 2.97
CA VAL A 97 -7.56 5.91 3.10
C VAL A 97 -6.14 6.47 3.17
N ASN A 98 -6.00 7.78 3.07
CA ASN A 98 -4.71 8.44 3.22
C ASN A 98 -4.25 8.35 4.68
N PRO A 99 -3.03 7.84 4.96
CA PRO A 99 -2.42 7.93 6.28
C PRO A 99 -2.06 9.38 6.62
N CYS A 100 -1.98 9.68 7.92
CA CYS A 100 -1.49 10.96 8.46
C CYS A 100 0.02 10.99 8.62
#